data_AF-A0A321LTP6-F1
#
_entry.id   AF-A0A321LTP6-F1
#
_cell.length_a   1.000
_cell.length_b   1.000
_cell.length_c   1.000
_cell.angle_alpha   90.00
_cell.angle_beta   90.00
_cell.angle_gamma   90.00
#
_symmetry.space_group_name_H-M   'P 1'
#
loop_
_entity.id
_entity.type
_entity.pdbx_description
1 polymer ?
#
loop_
_entity_poly.entity_id
_entity_poly.type
_entity_poly.pdbx_seq_one_letter_code
_entity_poly.pdbx_strand_id
1 'polypeptide(L)'
;MNSALRLIPAFALAAAGLAFAASAWARSHRKTPEQRERERRMRISEIGRITDGTVIDANELKMNGSGDVQLLIFQYDVAGVSYEASQDVTHLRHLVDLHTCRVGLPASIKYDPTNPGNSIVVAENWSGLRH
;
A
#
# COMPACT_ATOMS: atom_id res chain seq x y z
N MET A 1 -21.63 49.83 28.52
CA MET A 1 -22.09 48.57 27.88
C MET A 1 -21.13 48.14 26.76
N ASN A 2 -20.12 47.37 27.18
CA ASN A 2 -19.49 46.20 26.55
C ASN A 2 -18.96 46.30 25.10
N SER A 3 -17.88 47.04 24.90
CA SER A 3 -17.02 46.95 23.69
C SER A 3 -16.53 45.52 23.42
N ALA A 4 -16.33 44.73 24.49
CA ALA A 4 -15.97 43.32 24.40
C ALA A 4 -17.02 42.49 23.63
N LEU A 5 -18.33 42.73 23.82
CA LEU A 5 -19.38 41.99 23.11
C LEU A 5 -19.37 42.25 21.60
N ARG A 6 -18.89 43.41 21.16
CA ARG A 6 -18.82 43.77 19.72
C ARG A 6 -17.67 43.08 18.99
N LEU A 7 -16.63 42.64 19.71
CA LEU A 7 -15.46 41.99 19.13
C LEU A 7 -15.62 40.47 19.02
N ILE A 8 -16.48 39.86 19.85
CA ILE A 8 -16.79 38.42 19.82
C ILE A 8 -17.16 37.91 18.41
N PRO A 9 -18.08 38.55 17.64
CA PRO A 9 -18.41 38.05 16.31
C PRO A 9 -17.23 38.12 15.33
N ALA A 10 -16.36 39.14 15.45
CA ALA A 10 -15.17 39.26 14.61
C ALA A 10 -14.15 38.15 14.91
N PHE A 11 -13.91 37.85 16.19
CA PHE A 11 -13.07 36.72 16.59
C PHE A 11 -13.67 35.37 16.18
N ALA A 12 -14.98 35.19 16.30
CA ALA A 12 -15.66 33.97 15.87
C ALA A 12 -15.53 33.75 14.35
N LEU A 13 -15.70 34.81 13.54
CA LEU A 13 -15.51 34.75 12.08
C LEU A 13 -14.06 34.43 11.71
N ALA A 14 -13.09 35.06 12.38
CA ALA A 14 -11.67 34.78 12.16
C ALA A 14 -11.32 33.32 12.50
N ALA A 15 -11.80 32.81 13.63
CA ALA A 15 -11.60 31.42 14.04
C ALA A 15 -12.24 30.43 13.05
N ALA A 16 -13.46 30.72 12.58
CA ALA A 16 -14.13 29.91 11.56
C ALA A 16 -13.36 29.90 10.23
N GLY A 17 -12.84 31.05 9.80
CA GLY A 17 -12.00 31.18 8.61
C GLY A 17 -10.71 30.37 8.70
N LEU A 18 -10.01 30.43 9.85
CA LEU A 18 -8.80 29.63 10.10
C LEU A 18 -9.11 28.13 10.11
N ALA A 19 -10.18 27.70 10.76
CA ALA A 19 -10.60 26.30 10.78
C ALA A 19 -10.95 25.79 9.37
N PHE A 20 -11.64 26.62 8.57
CA PHE A 20 -11.96 26.28 7.19
C PHE A 20 -10.70 26.11 6.34
N ALA A 21 -9.76 27.07 6.40
CA ALA A 21 -8.50 27.00 5.67
C ALA A 21 -7.67 25.77 6.06
N ALA A 22 -7.55 25.48 7.36
CA ALA A 22 -6.87 24.28 7.85
C ALA A 22 -7.54 22.99 7.35
N SER A 23 -8.87 22.95 7.33
CA SER A 23 -9.61 21.78 6.84
C SER A 23 -9.45 21.55 5.32
N ALA A 24 -9.39 22.63 4.53
CA ALA A 24 -9.18 22.58 3.09
C ALA A 24 -7.75 22.09 2.79
N TRP A 25 -6.76 22.62 3.50
CA TRP A 25 -5.36 22.19 3.40
C TRP A 25 -5.19 20.71 3.80
N ALA A 26 -5.77 20.29 4.93
CA ALA A 26 -5.70 18.89 5.36
C ALA A 26 -6.37 17.93 4.35
N ARG A 27 -7.42 18.37 3.65
CA ARG A 27 -8.05 17.59 2.57
C ARG A 27 -7.17 17.53 1.31
N SER A 28 -6.53 18.62 0.92
CA SER A 28 -5.66 18.63 -0.27
C SER A 28 -4.38 17.81 -0.08
N HIS A 29 -3.91 17.64 1.15
CA HIS A 29 -2.75 16.82 1.49
C HIS A 29 -3.08 15.34 1.81
N ARG A 30 -4.28 14.87 1.48
CA ARG A 30 -4.61 13.45 1.64
C ARG A 30 -3.80 12.63 0.63
N LYS A 31 -3.06 11.64 1.14
CA LYS A 31 -2.35 10.67 0.30
C LYS A 31 -3.33 9.95 -0.62
N THR A 32 -2.91 9.63 -1.84
CA THR A 32 -3.69 8.78 -2.74
C THR A 32 -3.61 7.31 -2.29
N PRO A 33 -4.52 6.43 -2.72
CA PRO A 33 -4.41 4.99 -2.44
C PRO A 33 -3.05 4.40 -2.86
N GLU A 34 -2.54 4.82 -4.01
CA GLU A 34 -1.28 4.36 -4.58
C GLU A 34 -0.08 4.83 -3.76
N GLN A 35 -0.12 6.08 -3.26
CA GLN A 35 0.91 6.60 -2.36
C GLN A 35 0.94 5.83 -1.04
N ARG A 36 -0.24 5.53 -0.47
CA ARG A 36 -0.32 4.72 0.76
C ARG A 36 0.23 3.32 0.52
N GLU A 37 -0.11 2.71 -0.61
CA GLU A 37 0.36 1.37 -0.94
C GLU A 37 1.87 1.34 -1.20
N ARG A 38 2.41 2.33 -1.90
CA ARG A 38 3.86 2.50 -2.07
C ARG A 38 4.58 2.63 -0.73
N GLU A 39 4.06 3.45 0.18
CA GLU A 39 4.64 3.59 1.53
C GLU A 39 4.54 2.29 2.33
N ARG A 40 3.45 1.54 2.20
CA ARG A 40 3.30 0.21 2.81
C ARG A 40 4.39 -0.74 2.30
N ARG A 41 4.58 -0.84 0.98
CA ARG A 41 5.60 -1.70 0.35
C ARG A 41 7.02 -1.32 0.77
N MET A 42 7.34 -0.02 0.71
CA MET A 42 8.65 0.49 1.16
C MET A 42 8.93 0.13 2.61
N ARG A 43 7.96 0.34 3.52
CA ARG A 43 8.10 -0.04 4.92
C ARG A 43 8.38 -1.53 5.07
N ILE A 44 7.56 -2.41 4.47
CA ILE A 44 7.75 -3.86 4.60
C ILE A 44 9.08 -4.29 3.97
N SER A 45 9.50 -3.66 2.87
CA SER A 45 10.80 -3.90 2.27
C SER A 45 11.95 -3.54 3.22
N GLU A 46 11.84 -2.44 3.96
CA GLU A 46 12.88 -1.98 4.89
C GLU A 46 12.95 -2.80 6.18
N ILE A 47 11.79 -3.11 6.79
CA ILE A 47 11.74 -3.68 8.15
C ILE A 47 11.15 -5.10 8.25
N GLY A 48 10.63 -5.64 7.14
CA GLY A 48 9.99 -6.95 7.11
C GLY A 48 10.99 -8.10 7.30
N ARG A 49 10.52 -9.21 7.88
CA ARG A 49 11.27 -10.47 7.91
C ARG A 49 11.06 -11.22 6.61
N ILE A 50 12.07 -12.02 6.23
CA ILE A 50 12.03 -12.86 5.04
C ILE A 50 11.70 -14.29 5.45
N THR A 51 10.80 -14.93 4.70
CA THR A 51 10.57 -16.39 4.74
C THR A 51 10.55 -16.94 3.31
N ASP A 52 10.69 -18.24 3.19
CA ASP A 52 10.48 -18.92 1.92
C ASP A 52 8.99 -19.08 1.65
N GLY A 53 8.62 -18.99 0.38
CA GLY A 53 7.26 -19.18 -0.10
C GLY A 53 7.27 -19.58 -1.56
N THR A 54 6.07 -19.66 -2.12
CA THR A 54 5.87 -20.14 -3.49
C THR A 54 4.78 -19.33 -4.16
N VAL A 55 5.03 -18.93 -5.40
CA VAL A 55 3.98 -18.35 -6.26
C VAL A 55 3.00 -19.46 -6.61
N ILE A 56 1.72 -19.23 -6.35
CA ILE A 56 0.66 -20.19 -6.66
C ILE A 56 -0.17 -19.78 -7.86
N ASP A 57 -0.18 -18.49 -8.20
CA ASP A 57 -0.87 -17.99 -9.39
C ASP A 57 -0.36 -16.59 -9.79
N ALA A 58 -0.51 -16.24 -11.06
CA ALA A 58 -0.12 -14.95 -11.63
C ALA A 58 -1.15 -14.56 -12.70
N ASN A 59 -1.96 -13.55 -12.40
CA ASN A 59 -3.10 -13.16 -13.21
C ASN A 59 -2.95 -11.76 -13.80
N GLU A 60 -3.28 -11.62 -15.07
CA GLU A 60 -3.46 -10.34 -15.74
C GLU A 60 -4.94 -10.18 -16.10
N LEU A 61 -5.62 -9.27 -15.39
CA LEU A 61 -7.03 -8.98 -15.58
C LEU A 61 -7.18 -7.74 -16.45
N LYS A 62 -7.76 -7.93 -17.64
CA LYS A 62 -8.15 -6.82 -18.50
C LYS A 62 -9.49 -6.26 -18.04
N MET A 63 -9.47 -5.10 -17.39
CA MET A 63 -10.70 -4.40 -17.05
C MET A 63 -11.10 -3.46 -18.19
N ASN A 64 -12.33 -3.62 -18.70
CA ASN A 64 -12.86 -2.82 -19.80
C ASN A 64 -12.84 -1.32 -19.43
N GLY A 65 -11.84 -0.60 -19.93
CA GLY A 65 -11.69 0.85 -19.80
C GLY A 65 -10.82 1.37 -18.66
N SER A 66 -10.30 0.52 -17.76
CA SER A 66 -9.51 0.96 -16.58
C SER A 66 -8.07 0.45 -16.51
N GLY A 67 -7.58 -0.18 -17.59
CA GLY A 67 -6.22 -0.71 -17.69
C GLY A 67 -6.08 -2.14 -17.18
N ASP A 68 -4.96 -2.76 -17.55
CA ASP A 68 -4.64 -4.14 -17.18
C ASP A 68 -4.13 -4.18 -15.73
N VAL A 69 -4.79 -4.96 -14.89
CA VAL A 69 -4.43 -5.20 -13.49
C VAL A 69 -3.61 -6.47 -13.41
N GLN A 70 -2.45 -6.40 -12.76
CA GLN A 70 -1.53 -7.53 -12.61
C GLN A 70 -1.48 -7.96 -11.15
N LEU A 71 -1.86 -9.21 -10.88
CA LEU A 71 -1.96 -9.77 -9.54
C LEU A 71 -1.05 -10.99 -9.40
N LEU A 72 -0.20 -10.98 -8.38
CA LEU A 72 0.64 -12.11 -8.01
C LEU A 72 0.09 -12.75 -6.74
N ILE A 73 -0.18 -14.06 -6.78
CA ILE A 73 -0.71 -14.81 -5.64
C ILE A 73 0.37 -15.78 -5.16
N PHE A 74 0.61 -15.78 -3.86
CA PHE A 74 1.68 -16.56 -3.25
C PHE A 74 1.26 -17.08 -1.88
N GLN A 75 1.89 -18.19 -1.50
CA GLN A 75 1.72 -18.80 -0.20
C GLN A 75 3.06 -18.90 0.55
N TYR A 76 3.00 -18.87 1.88
CA TYR A 76 4.16 -18.98 2.76
C TYR A 76 3.73 -19.40 4.16
N ASP A 77 4.66 -19.96 4.92
CA ASP A 77 4.42 -20.40 6.29
C ASP A 77 5.17 -19.51 7.29
N VAL A 78 4.49 -19.13 8.38
CA VAL A 78 5.08 -18.43 9.52
C VAL A 78 4.57 -19.08 10.80
N ALA A 79 5.50 -19.56 11.63
CA ALA A 79 5.19 -20.18 12.93
C ALA A 79 4.14 -21.32 12.85
N GLY A 80 4.18 -22.12 11.79
CA GLY A 80 3.26 -23.24 11.56
C GLY A 80 1.88 -22.84 11.03
N VAL A 81 1.68 -21.57 10.66
CA VAL A 81 0.46 -21.07 10.01
C VAL A 81 0.76 -20.75 8.55
N SER A 82 -0.03 -21.33 7.65
CA SER A 82 0.02 -21.03 6.22
C SER A 82 -0.78 -19.79 5.91
N TYR A 83 -0.15 -18.88 5.19
CA TYR A 83 -0.75 -17.67 4.67
C TYR A 83 -0.79 -17.73 3.16
N GLU A 84 -1.88 -17.24 2.60
CA GLU A 84 -2.04 -16.96 1.18
C GLU A 84 -2.35 -15.47 1.03
N ALA A 85 -1.63 -14.81 0.12
CA ALA A 85 -1.81 -13.40 -0.14
C ALA A 85 -1.77 -13.12 -1.63
N SER A 86 -2.51 -12.10 -2.03
CA SER A 86 -2.47 -11.54 -3.37
C SER A 86 -1.85 -10.14 -3.31
N GLN A 87 -0.94 -9.87 -4.23
CA GLN A 87 -0.27 -8.60 -4.36
C GLN A 87 -0.55 -8.01 -5.74
N ASP A 88 -1.12 -6.80 -5.75
CA ASP A 88 -1.22 -5.98 -6.94
C ASP A 88 0.17 -5.45 -7.31
N VAL A 89 0.67 -5.89 -8.47
CA VAL A 89 1.96 -5.50 -9.05
C VAL A 89 1.79 -4.64 -10.30
N THR A 90 0.61 -4.08 -10.56
CA THR A 90 0.29 -3.24 -11.73
C THR A 90 1.23 -2.04 -11.86
N HIS A 91 1.62 -1.43 -10.75
CA HIS A 91 2.59 -0.32 -10.71
C HIS A 91 4.05 -0.78 -10.75
N LEU A 92 4.30 -2.08 -10.58
CA LEU A 92 5.62 -2.71 -10.53
C LEU A 92 5.90 -3.57 -11.77
N ARG A 93 5.05 -3.51 -12.81
CA ARG A 93 5.20 -4.26 -14.08
C ARG A 93 6.56 -4.10 -14.78
N HIS A 94 7.29 -3.03 -14.48
CA HIS A 94 8.63 -2.78 -15.01
C HIS A 94 9.73 -3.56 -14.25
N LEU A 95 9.39 -4.11 -13.09
CA LEU A 95 10.26 -4.91 -12.22
C LEU A 95 9.89 -6.41 -12.22
N VAL A 96 8.72 -6.75 -12.78
CA VAL A 96 8.15 -8.10 -12.73
C VAL A 96 7.68 -8.53 -14.10
N ASP A 97 8.19 -9.66 -14.58
CA ASP A 97 7.61 -10.37 -15.72
C ASP A 97 6.70 -11.49 -15.21
N LEU A 98 5.38 -11.25 -15.26
CA LEU A 98 4.38 -12.24 -14.84
C LEU A 98 4.43 -13.53 -15.67
N HIS A 99 4.91 -13.49 -16.92
CA HIS A 99 5.02 -14.70 -17.75
C HIS A 99 6.07 -15.68 -17.21
N THR A 100 7.01 -15.20 -16.39
CA THR A 100 7.98 -16.04 -15.69
C THR A 100 7.45 -16.54 -14.34
N CYS A 101 6.41 -15.92 -13.79
CA CYS A 101 5.81 -16.24 -12.49
C CYS A 101 4.88 -17.46 -12.58
N ARG A 102 5.44 -18.63 -12.87
CA ARG A 102 4.67 -19.87 -12.97
C ARG A 102 4.25 -20.39 -11.60
N VAL A 103 3.12 -21.11 -11.57
CA VAL A 103 2.70 -21.87 -10.39
C VAL A 103 3.83 -22.79 -9.93
N GLY A 104 4.14 -22.74 -8.64
CA GLY A 104 5.24 -23.49 -8.04
C GLY A 104 6.59 -22.77 -8.05
N LEU A 105 6.69 -21.55 -8.62
CA LEU A 105 7.94 -20.79 -8.60
C LEU A 105 8.34 -20.44 -7.15
N PRO A 106 9.52 -20.87 -6.68
CA PRO A 106 10.00 -20.48 -5.36
C PRO A 106 10.22 -18.98 -5.29
N ALA A 107 9.76 -18.37 -4.21
CA ALA A 107 9.91 -16.94 -3.95
C ALA A 107 10.35 -16.70 -2.50
N SER A 108 11.05 -15.61 -2.29
CA SER A 108 11.25 -15.08 -0.94
C SER A 108 10.13 -14.10 -0.64
N ILE A 109 9.48 -14.25 0.51
CA ILE A 109 8.37 -13.40 0.94
C ILE A 109 8.85 -12.51 2.07
N LYS A 110 8.60 -11.20 1.96
CA LYS A 110 8.76 -10.27 3.08
C LYS A 110 7.43 -10.05 3.77
N TYR A 111 7.42 -10.12 5.09
CA TYR A 111 6.23 -9.93 5.91
C TYR A 111 6.51 -9.09 7.16
N ASP A 112 5.47 -8.45 7.68
CA ASP A 112 5.50 -7.78 8.98
C ASP A 112 5.40 -8.83 10.10
N PRO A 113 6.40 -8.96 11.00
CA PRO A 113 6.36 -9.96 12.06
C PRO A 113 5.22 -9.78 13.07
N THR A 114 4.69 -8.56 13.19
CA THR A 114 3.55 -8.23 14.07
C THR A 114 2.20 -8.48 13.40
N ASN A 115 2.18 -8.60 12.07
CA ASN A 115 1.01 -8.92 11.26
C ASN A 115 1.45 -9.73 10.03
N PRO A 116 1.65 -11.06 10.14
CA PRO A 116 2.24 -11.84 9.06
C PRO A 116 1.48 -11.78 7.75
N GLY A 117 0.15 -11.63 7.78
CA GLY A 117 -0.67 -11.46 6.57
C GLY A 117 -0.31 -10.20 5.77
N ASN A 118 0.28 -9.19 6.40
CA ASN A 118 0.84 -8.01 5.74
C ASN A 118 2.19 -8.37 5.11
N SER A 119 2.14 -8.82 3.86
CA SER A 119 3.27 -9.38 3.13
C SER A 119 3.40 -8.81 1.72
N ILE A 120 4.58 -9.01 1.13
CA ILE A 120 4.93 -8.67 -0.25
C ILE A 120 5.93 -9.68 -0.82
N VAL A 121 5.88 -9.88 -2.13
CA VAL A 121 6.93 -10.53 -2.93
C VAL A 121 7.80 -9.49 -3.62
N VAL A 122 7.25 -8.32 -3.98
CA VAL A 122 7.95 -7.29 -4.75
C VAL A 122 7.69 -5.89 -4.18
N ALA A 123 8.72 -5.05 -4.19
CA ALA A 123 8.67 -3.63 -3.88
C ALA A 123 9.60 -2.84 -4.82
N GLU A 124 9.54 -1.52 -4.73
CA GLU A 124 10.32 -0.58 -5.55
C GLU A 124 11.84 -0.81 -5.45
N ASN A 125 12.32 -1.31 -4.31
CA ASN A 125 13.73 -1.51 -4.02
C ASN A 125 14.10 -2.97 -3.70
N TRP A 126 13.18 -3.92 -3.89
CA TRP A 126 13.39 -5.31 -3.51
C TRP A 126 12.50 -6.26 -4.31
N SER A 127 13.05 -7.40 -4.74
CA SER A 127 12.28 -8.49 -5.34
C SER A 127 12.65 -9.81 -4.68
N GLY A 128 11.63 -10.57 -4.29
CA GLY A 128 11.74 -11.94 -3.82
C GLY A 128 11.54 -12.98 -4.93
N LEU A 129 11.23 -12.55 -6.16
CA LEU A 129 11.14 -13.44 -7.31
C LEU A 129 12.56 -13.85 -7.74
N ARG A 130 12.75 -15.15 -7.97
CA ARG A 130 14.00 -15.71 -8.48
C ARG A 130 13.79 -16.01 -9.96
N HIS A 131 14.34 -15.17 -10.83
CA HIS A 131 14.34 -15.34 -12.28
C HIS A 131 15.59 -16.12 -12.73
#